data_AF-A0A9D8SM42-F1
#
_entry.id   AF-A0A9D8SM42-F1
#
_cell.length_a   1.000
_cell.length_b   1.000
_cell.length_c   1.000
_cell.angle_alpha   90.00
_cell.angle_beta   90.00
_cell.angle_gamma   90.00
#
_symmetry.space_group_name_H-M   'P 1'
#
loop_
_entity.id
_entity.type
_entity.pdbx_description
1 polymer ?
#
loop_
_entity_poly.entity_id
_entity_poly.type
_entity_poly.pdbx_seq_one_letter_code
_entity_poly.pdbx_strand_id
1 'polypeptide(L)'
;MRQMFMMRLFIVYLAVSLLAWGGSVLPQADFGFSVTSALMAQDTEEDAAEDAAAEDDSEEDVEEDGEAEDAEAEDAEAEDAGEEADGEAAEDEGDEEAADGEEAESADEETSSEETGDTDASAAEIPSAPAVPTTPQTDLKSIFRTMDSFGGFAALWKILAAIIIYLAWVFSTDWMSTDCIRYGFNGKKWIPTAYGAFWGGMILFWAIPFFWVSYLFLVAGWVVPLAMFVRMHNQDLSSGEQVLTPEHLRFVFARLMSYVGVKVDTKVRDRHEVGFPVV
;
A
#
# COMPACT_ATOMS: atom_id res chain seq x y z
N MET A 1 8.11 -16.32 2.82
CA MET A 1 8.45 -15.62 4.08
C MET A 1 8.74 -14.13 3.91
N ARG A 2 9.48 -13.68 2.87
CA ARG A 2 9.83 -12.26 2.65
C ARG A 2 8.65 -11.26 2.79
N GLN A 3 7.47 -11.58 2.24
CA GLN A 3 6.26 -10.74 2.38
C GLN A 3 5.86 -10.43 3.83
N MET A 4 5.94 -11.40 4.77
CA MET A 4 5.67 -11.12 6.19
C MET A 4 6.71 -10.19 6.84
N PHE A 5 7.92 -10.12 6.28
CA PHE A 5 8.99 -9.26 6.78
C PHE A 5 8.81 -7.83 6.27
N MET A 6 8.49 -7.66 4.98
CA MET A 6 8.14 -6.36 4.38
C MET A 6 6.86 -5.77 5.01
N MET A 7 5.82 -6.57 5.24
CA MET A 7 4.60 -6.11 5.93
C MET A 7 4.89 -5.63 7.37
N ARG A 8 5.80 -6.31 8.10
CA ARG A 8 6.22 -5.87 9.44
C ARG A 8 7.04 -4.58 9.38
N LEU A 9 7.98 -4.47 8.44
CA LEU A 9 8.73 -3.23 8.19
C LEU A 9 7.80 -2.07 7.82
N PHE A 10 6.79 -2.31 6.98
CA PHE A 10 5.82 -1.28 6.58
C PHE A 10 4.95 -0.83 7.76
N ILE A 11 4.44 -1.75 8.59
CA ILE A 11 3.68 -1.40 9.80
C ILE A 11 4.55 -0.61 10.81
N VAL A 12 5.81 -1.00 10.99
CA VAL A 12 6.76 -0.25 11.82
C VAL A 12 7.05 1.12 11.22
N TYR A 13 7.29 1.20 9.90
CA TYR A 13 7.53 2.46 9.19
C TYR A 13 6.33 3.41 9.26
N LEU A 14 5.09 2.91 9.12
CA LEU A 14 3.88 3.72 9.27
C LEU A 14 3.69 4.20 10.72
N ALA A 15 3.97 3.34 11.71
CA ALA A 15 3.93 3.72 13.12
C ALA A 15 4.99 4.78 13.46
N VAL A 16 6.22 4.62 12.96
CA VAL A 16 7.32 5.59 13.11
C VAL A 16 7.01 6.89 12.36
N SER A 17 6.43 6.82 11.16
CA SER A 17 6.04 8.01 10.39
C SER A 17 4.91 8.77 11.08
N LEU A 18 3.90 8.09 11.63
CA LEU A 18 2.84 8.71 12.43
C LEU A 18 3.37 9.35 13.72
N LEU A 19 4.38 8.73 14.37
CA LEU A 19 5.10 9.32 15.51
C LEU A 19 5.93 10.55 15.11
N ALA A 20 6.62 10.49 13.96
CA ALA A 20 7.44 11.59 13.46
C ALA A 20 6.58 12.79 13.04
N TRP A 21 5.49 12.57 12.29
CA TRP A 21 4.55 13.60 11.87
C TRP A 21 3.76 14.19 13.04
N GLY A 22 3.42 13.36 14.04
CA GLY A 22 2.85 13.82 15.30
C GLY A 22 3.79 14.68 16.16
N GLY A 23 5.09 14.69 15.86
CA GLY A 23 6.10 15.52 16.53
C GLY A 23 6.33 16.90 15.90
N SER A 24 5.80 17.16 14.70
CA SER A 24 6.13 18.35 13.90
C SER A 24 5.49 19.66 14.37
N VAL A 25 4.81 19.68 15.52
CA VAL A 25 4.31 20.91 16.19
C VAL A 25 5.15 21.21 17.44
N LEU A 26 6.46 21.02 17.35
CA LEU A 26 7.43 21.67 18.22
C LEU A 26 7.99 22.90 17.49
N PRO A 27 8.12 24.06 18.18
CA PRO A 27 8.69 25.24 17.56
C PRO A 27 10.13 24.96 17.13
N GLN A 28 10.54 25.50 15.98
CA GLN A 28 11.93 25.39 15.53
C GLN A 28 12.86 26.06 16.54
N ALA A 29 13.54 25.25 17.34
CA ALA A 29 14.81 25.63 17.90
C ALA A 29 15.86 25.46 16.79
N ASP A 30 16.61 26.53 16.48
CA ASP A 30 17.71 26.53 15.52
C ASP A 30 18.80 25.51 15.92
N PHE A 31 18.65 24.27 15.47
CA PHE A 31 19.73 23.30 15.40
C PHE A 31 20.33 23.37 14.00
N GLY A 32 21.34 24.22 13.85
CA GLY A 32 22.12 24.37 12.62
C GLY A 32 22.96 23.13 12.32
N PHE A 33 22.33 22.05 11.87
CA PHE A 33 22.98 20.85 11.36
C PHE A 33 22.75 20.73 9.85
N SER A 34 23.78 21.08 9.08
CA SER A 34 23.70 21.17 7.62
C SER A 34 23.62 19.79 6.97
N VAL A 35 22.42 19.37 6.57
CA VAL A 35 22.15 18.05 5.95
C VAL A 35 22.92 17.85 4.63
N THR A 36 23.33 18.94 3.97
CA THR A 36 24.15 18.92 2.74
C THR A 36 25.50 18.23 2.87
N SER A 37 26.06 18.07 4.08
CA SER A 37 27.33 17.34 4.25
C SER A 37 27.18 15.82 4.33
N ALA A 38 25.97 15.28 4.53
CA ALA A 38 25.76 13.84 4.62
C ALA A 38 25.56 13.18 3.25
N LEU A 39 24.95 13.89 2.29
CA LEU A 39 24.67 13.32 0.96
C LEU A 39 25.96 13.09 0.15
N MET A 40 26.95 13.99 0.25
CA MET A 40 28.24 13.86 -0.45
C MET A 40 29.15 12.72 0.07
N ALA A 41 28.73 11.98 1.10
CA ALA A 41 29.51 10.87 1.64
C ALA A 41 29.06 9.48 1.13
N GLN A 42 27.86 9.34 0.54
CA GLN A 42 27.39 8.04 0.04
C GLN A 42 27.86 7.73 -1.39
N ASP A 43 27.98 8.74 -2.26
CA ASP A 43 28.40 8.58 -3.66
C ASP A 43 29.85 8.07 -3.86
N THR A 44 30.61 7.82 -2.79
CA THR A 44 32.01 7.34 -2.86
C THR A 44 32.23 5.90 -2.41
N GLU A 45 31.19 5.18 -1.97
CA GLU A 45 31.28 3.75 -1.61
C GLU A 45 30.71 2.80 -2.68
N GLU A 46 29.89 3.28 -3.62
CA GLU A 46 29.27 2.44 -4.65
C GLU A 46 30.25 2.06 -5.78
N ASP A 47 31.05 3.02 -6.29
CA ASP A 47 32.11 2.80 -7.28
C ASP A 47 33.21 1.82 -6.82
N ALA A 48 33.37 1.60 -5.51
CA ALA A 48 34.41 0.72 -4.94
C ALA A 48 33.98 -0.75 -4.86
N ALA A 49 32.71 -1.06 -5.09
CA ALA A 49 32.16 -2.42 -4.98
C ALA A 49 32.08 -3.16 -6.33
N GLU A 50 32.04 -2.44 -7.45
CA GLU A 50 31.83 -3.04 -8.79
C GLU A 50 33.11 -3.70 -9.34
N ASP A 51 34.30 -3.15 -9.05
CA ASP A 51 35.61 -3.71 -9.45
C ASP A 51 35.97 -5.04 -8.76
N ALA A 52 35.26 -5.45 -7.70
CA ALA A 52 35.58 -6.64 -6.91
C ALA A 52 34.89 -7.93 -7.38
N ALA A 53 34.03 -7.87 -8.40
CA ALA A 53 33.20 -8.99 -8.87
C ALA A 53 33.63 -9.57 -10.23
N ALA A 54 34.75 -9.12 -10.80
CA ALA A 54 35.17 -9.43 -12.18
C ALA A 54 36.25 -10.53 -12.31
N GLU A 55 36.68 -11.18 -11.22
CA GLU A 55 37.76 -12.19 -11.22
C GLU A 55 37.36 -13.52 -10.53
N ASP A 56 36.36 -14.24 -11.04
CA ASP A 56 36.16 -15.69 -10.73
C ASP A 56 35.30 -16.41 -11.79
N ASP A 57 35.75 -16.45 -13.05
CA ASP A 57 35.09 -17.21 -14.14
C ASP A 57 36.13 -17.91 -15.02
N SER A 58 36.99 -18.71 -14.37
CA SER A 58 38.04 -19.52 -15.03
C SER A 58 37.88 -21.00 -14.74
N GLU A 59 37.72 -21.76 -15.83
CA GLU A 59 38.08 -23.18 -15.95
C GLU A 59 37.27 -24.19 -15.12
N GLU A 60 36.18 -24.73 -15.70
CA GLU A 60 35.90 -26.17 -15.55
C GLU A 60 35.34 -26.75 -16.87
N ASP A 61 36.27 -27.00 -17.81
CA ASP A 61 36.04 -27.89 -18.94
C ASP A 61 35.79 -29.32 -18.42
N VAL A 62 34.59 -29.86 -18.65
CA VAL A 62 34.30 -31.29 -18.47
C VAL A 62 33.78 -31.85 -19.79
N GLU A 63 34.71 -32.37 -20.59
CA GLU A 63 34.42 -33.38 -21.59
C GLU A 63 33.94 -34.66 -20.88
N GLU A 64 32.72 -35.13 -21.15
CA GLU A 64 32.42 -36.56 -21.01
C GLU A 64 31.60 -37.03 -22.22
N ASP A 65 32.30 -37.68 -23.14
CA ASP A 65 31.77 -38.24 -24.36
C ASP A 65 30.87 -39.46 -24.10
N GLY A 66 29.69 -39.46 -24.71
CA GLY A 66 29.11 -40.63 -25.35
C GLY A 66 28.55 -41.76 -24.47
N GLU A 67 27.25 -42.00 -24.63
CA GLU A 67 26.82 -43.33 -25.10
C GLU A 67 25.58 -43.18 -25.99
N ALA A 68 25.57 -43.92 -27.10
CA ALA A 68 24.45 -44.05 -28.02
C ALA A 68 23.78 -45.42 -27.82
N GLU A 69 22.78 -45.73 -28.65
CA GLU A 69 22.01 -47.00 -28.63
C GLU A 69 21.02 -47.08 -27.43
N ASP A 70 19.76 -47.47 -27.57
CA ASP A 70 19.07 -47.94 -28.77
C ASP A 70 17.57 -47.61 -28.78
N ALA A 71 17.05 -47.70 -29.99
CA ALA A 71 15.66 -47.63 -30.41
C ALA A 71 14.69 -48.54 -29.63
N GLU A 72 13.44 -48.07 -29.47
CA GLU A 72 12.28 -48.89 -29.88
C GLU A 72 11.15 -47.96 -30.38
N ALA A 73 10.44 -48.44 -31.40
CA ALA A 73 9.36 -47.72 -32.10
C ALA A 73 8.02 -48.47 -31.94
N GLU A 74 7.03 -48.16 -32.78
CA GLU A 74 5.64 -48.67 -32.78
C GLU A 74 4.74 -48.06 -31.66
N ASP A 75 3.49 -47.62 -31.89
CA ASP A 75 2.70 -47.32 -33.09
C ASP A 75 1.58 -46.35 -32.63
N ALA A 76 1.22 -45.25 -33.30
CA ALA A 76 0.52 -45.12 -34.58
C ALA A 76 -1.00 -45.42 -34.57
N GLU A 77 -1.81 -44.52 -33.98
CA GLU A 77 -3.17 -44.13 -34.45
C GLU A 77 -3.32 -42.61 -34.13
N ALA A 78 -3.45 -41.63 -35.02
CA ALA A 78 -4.14 -41.46 -36.31
C ALA A 78 -5.63 -41.04 -36.18
N GLU A 79 -6.00 -39.97 -36.91
CA GLU A 79 -7.33 -39.33 -37.01
C GLU A 79 -7.76 -38.54 -35.75
N ASP A 80 -8.35 -37.34 -35.85
CA ASP A 80 -9.13 -36.73 -36.94
C ASP A 80 -8.77 -35.25 -37.20
N ALA A 81 -9.14 -34.72 -38.37
CA ALA A 81 -8.80 -33.39 -38.88
C ALA A 81 -9.98 -32.39 -38.85
N GLY A 82 -9.65 -31.10 -39.04
CA GLY A 82 -10.59 -29.96 -38.98
C GLY A 82 -9.84 -28.74 -38.43
N GLU A 83 -9.03 -28.01 -39.20
CA GLU A 83 -9.29 -27.37 -40.51
C GLU A 83 -10.29 -26.20 -40.41
N GLU A 84 -9.94 -25.11 -41.10
CA GLU A 84 -10.61 -23.78 -41.15
C GLU A 84 -10.45 -22.88 -39.91
N ALA A 85 -10.09 -21.60 -40.03
CA ALA A 85 -9.62 -20.83 -41.19
C ALA A 85 -8.85 -19.56 -40.76
N ASP A 86 -8.14 -18.97 -41.72
CA ASP A 86 -7.38 -17.72 -41.59
C ASP A 86 -8.26 -16.47 -41.37
N GLY A 87 -7.64 -15.39 -40.89
CA GLY A 87 -8.26 -14.07 -40.66
C GLY A 87 -7.46 -13.30 -39.61
N GLU A 88 -6.32 -12.70 -39.96
CA GLU A 88 -6.22 -11.46 -40.74
C GLU A 88 -6.98 -10.29 -40.09
N ALA A 89 -6.29 -9.59 -39.18
CA ALA A 89 -6.55 -8.20 -38.83
C ALA A 89 -5.25 -7.61 -38.26
N ALA A 90 -4.41 -7.07 -39.15
CA ALA A 90 -3.41 -6.10 -38.74
C ALA A 90 -4.10 -4.74 -38.62
N GLU A 91 -4.25 -4.25 -37.40
CA GLU A 91 -4.63 -2.87 -37.08
C GLU A 91 -3.64 -2.40 -36.02
N ASP A 92 -3.03 -1.23 -36.05
CA ASP A 92 -2.81 -0.16 -37.04
C ASP A 92 -1.92 0.81 -36.24
N GLU A 93 -0.84 1.33 -36.81
CA GLU A 93 0.03 2.26 -36.08
C GLU A 93 -0.59 3.67 -36.10
N GLY A 94 -1.54 3.89 -35.19
CA GLY A 94 -2.21 5.17 -34.99
C GLY A 94 -1.28 6.23 -34.40
N ASP A 95 -0.53 6.92 -35.27
CA ASP A 95 -0.01 8.27 -35.04
C ASP A 95 -1.19 9.21 -34.68
N GLU A 96 -1.29 9.68 -33.43
CA GLU A 96 -2.13 10.82 -33.07
C GLU A 96 -1.36 11.89 -32.29
N GLU A 97 -0.93 12.88 -33.07
CA GLU A 97 -0.83 14.31 -32.79
C GLU A 97 -0.13 14.80 -31.51
N ALA A 98 1.02 15.44 -31.76
CA ALA A 98 1.47 16.56 -30.95
C ALA A 98 0.44 17.70 -30.98
N ALA A 99 -0.30 17.88 -29.88
CA ALA A 99 -1.08 19.08 -29.63
C ALA A 99 -0.17 20.15 -29.01
N ASP A 100 0.42 20.97 -29.88
CA ASP A 100 1.06 22.23 -29.49
C ASP A 100 0.01 23.14 -28.84
N GLY A 101 0.32 23.65 -27.64
CA GLY A 101 -0.63 24.30 -26.73
C GLY A 101 -0.17 25.68 -26.28
N GLU A 102 0.26 26.50 -27.23
CA GLU A 102 0.68 27.89 -27.01
C GLU A 102 -0.54 28.79 -26.69
N GLU A 103 -0.81 29.03 -25.41
CA GLU A 103 -1.57 30.20 -24.97
C GLU A 103 -0.71 31.10 -24.08
N ALA A 104 -0.10 32.09 -24.72
CA ALA A 104 0.39 33.29 -24.07
C ALA A 104 -0.67 34.39 -24.19
N GLU A 105 -1.35 34.74 -23.10
CA GLU A 105 -2.03 36.02 -22.96
C GLU A 105 -2.00 36.46 -21.48
N SER A 106 -1.35 37.60 -21.22
CA SER A 106 -1.96 38.91 -20.94
C SER A 106 -2.42 39.01 -19.47
N ALA A 107 -1.71 39.74 -18.61
CA ALA A 107 -1.46 41.18 -18.56
C ALA A 107 -2.62 41.98 -17.93
N ASP A 108 -2.20 43.05 -17.26
CA ASP A 108 -2.96 44.25 -16.87
C ASP A 108 -3.79 44.32 -15.55
N GLU A 109 -3.82 45.58 -15.08
CA GLU A 109 -4.59 46.24 -14.01
C GLU A 109 -4.35 45.79 -12.56
N GLU A 110 -3.55 46.50 -11.72
CA GLU A 110 -3.35 47.95 -11.48
C GLU A 110 -4.52 48.65 -10.74
N THR A 111 -4.20 49.58 -9.82
CA THR A 111 -5.12 50.50 -9.08
C THR A 111 -6.16 49.85 -8.15
N SER A 112 -6.74 50.44 -7.08
CA SER A 112 -6.54 51.63 -6.21
C SER A 112 -7.27 51.31 -4.87
N SER A 113 -7.19 51.98 -3.70
CA SER A 113 -6.63 53.25 -3.19
C SER A 113 -5.98 52.94 -1.80
N GLU A 114 -5.25 53.78 -1.06
CA GLU A 114 -5.39 55.18 -0.61
C GLU A 114 -6.66 55.48 0.23
N GLU A 115 -6.60 55.25 1.54
CA GLU A 115 -7.35 56.07 2.51
C GLU A 115 -6.40 56.61 3.59
N THR A 116 -6.18 57.91 3.55
CA THR A 116 -5.43 58.70 4.53
C THR A 116 -6.38 59.13 5.65
N GLY A 117 -6.21 58.55 6.84
CA GLY A 117 -6.96 58.90 8.05
C GLY A 117 -6.07 59.64 9.05
N ASP A 118 -6.13 60.96 9.06
CA ASP A 118 -5.46 61.82 10.05
C ASP A 118 -5.75 61.36 11.51
N THR A 119 -4.74 61.40 12.38
CA THR A 119 -4.99 61.54 13.82
C THR A 119 -3.89 62.37 14.47
N ASP A 120 -4.31 63.52 15.00
CA ASP A 120 -3.54 64.60 15.63
C ASP A 120 -2.22 64.24 16.32
N ALA A 121 -1.19 65.03 15.98
CA ALA A 121 0.06 65.11 16.72
C ALA A 121 -0.14 65.89 18.04
N SER A 122 -0.63 65.20 19.09
CA SER A 122 -0.58 65.72 20.46
C SER A 122 0.75 65.35 21.12
N ALA A 123 1.61 66.35 21.33
CA ALA A 123 2.95 66.14 21.87
C ALA A 123 2.96 66.07 23.41
N ALA A 124 3.93 65.29 23.92
CA ALA A 124 4.53 65.36 25.26
C ALA A 124 3.88 64.57 26.43
N GLU A 125 3.90 63.24 26.31
CA GLU A 125 4.52 62.42 27.37
C GLU A 125 5.61 61.54 26.73
N ILE A 126 6.74 61.34 27.41
CA ILE A 126 7.80 60.44 26.93
C ILE A 126 7.30 59.01 27.17
N PRO A 127 6.96 58.23 26.13
CA PRO A 127 6.46 56.89 26.35
C PRO A 127 7.59 56.04 26.94
N SER A 128 7.32 55.48 28.12
CA SER A 128 8.16 54.41 28.67
C SER A 128 8.35 53.35 27.58
N ALA A 129 9.60 52.90 27.39
CA ALA A 129 10.01 52.06 26.26
C ALA A 129 8.96 50.98 25.95
N PRO A 130 8.52 50.85 24.68
CA PRO A 130 7.39 49.99 24.34
C PRO A 130 7.66 48.59 24.88
N ALA A 131 6.83 48.17 25.83
CA ALA A 131 6.97 46.87 26.47
C ALA A 131 6.96 45.83 25.34
N VAL A 132 8.12 45.18 25.14
CA VAL A 132 8.31 44.19 24.08
C VAL A 132 7.11 43.26 24.12
N PRO A 133 6.30 43.16 23.05
CA PRO A 133 5.07 42.38 23.07
C PRO A 133 5.49 40.97 23.43
N THR A 134 5.22 40.59 24.68
CA THR A 134 5.67 39.32 25.23
C THR A 134 4.86 38.29 24.50
N THR A 135 5.47 37.68 23.48
CA THR A 135 4.81 36.71 22.61
C THR A 135 4.10 35.72 23.52
N PRO A 136 2.76 35.61 23.40
CA PRO A 136 1.99 34.83 24.35
C PRO A 136 2.54 33.42 24.31
N GLN A 137 3.22 33.00 25.39
CA GLN A 137 3.81 31.67 25.43
C GLN A 137 2.66 30.69 25.26
N THR A 138 2.67 30.00 24.12
CA THR A 138 1.67 29.01 23.74
C THR A 138 1.81 27.82 24.67
N ASP A 139 1.21 27.92 25.86
CA ASP A 139 1.21 26.86 26.85
C ASP A 139 0.64 25.61 26.18
N LEU A 140 1.47 24.56 26.08
CA LEU A 140 1.09 23.28 25.49
C LEU A 140 -0.20 22.74 26.12
N LYS A 141 -0.48 23.03 27.40
CA LYS A 141 -1.74 22.65 28.06
C LYS A 141 -2.97 23.33 27.46
N SER A 142 -2.84 24.53 26.90
CA SER A 142 -3.94 25.18 26.18
C SER A 142 -4.25 24.44 24.87
N ILE A 143 -3.22 24.06 24.11
CA ILE A 143 -3.35 23.28 22.86
C ILE A 143 -4.03 21.93 23.15
N PHE A 144 -3.58 21.19 24.17
CA PHE A 144 -4.21 19.92 24.56
C PHE A 144 -5.66 20.07 25.06
N ARG A 145 -6.02 21.17 25.73
CA ARG A 145 -7.44 21.44 26.08
C ARG A 145 -8.31 21.69 24.86
N THR A 146 -7.79 22.37 23.84
CA THR A 146 -8.55 22.61 22.60
C THR A 146 -8.81 21.31 21.84
N MET A 147 -7.88 20.34 21.87
CA MET A 147 -8.06 19.02 21.25
C MET A 147 -9.22 18.21 21.87
N ASP A 148 -9.42 18.28 23.19
CA ASP A 148 -10.58 17.64 23.84
C ASP A 148 -11.91 18.26 23.37
N SER A 149 -11.94 19.57 23.14
CA SER A 149 -13.16 20.28 22.71
C SER A 149 -13.61 19.96 21.28
N PHE A 150 -12.73 19.41 20.43
CA PHE A 150 -13.07 18.89 19.09
C PHE A 150 -13.42 17.39 19.09
N GLY A 151 -13.53 16.75 20.26
CA GLY A 151 -13.91 15.35 20.42
C GLY A 151 -12.80 14.41 20.89
N GLY A 152 -11.60 14.92 21.19
CA GLY A 152 -10.53 14.22 21.91
C GLY A 152 -10.21 12.80 21.39
N PHE A 153 -9.97 11.86 22.31
CA PHE A 153 -9.72 10.45 22.00
C PHE A 153 -10.84 9.78 21.17
N ALA A 154 -12.07 10.34 21.18
CA ALA A 154 -13.19 9.83 20.38
C ALA A 154 -13.04 10.13 18.87
N ALA A 155 -12.13 11.02 18.47
CA ALA A 155 -11.69 11.18 17.09
C ALA A 155 -10.53 10.22 16.75
N LEU A 156 -9.58 10.03 17.68
CA LEU A 156 -8.39 9.20 17.45
C LEU A 156 -8.72 7.75 17.11
N TRP A 157 -9.68 7.11 17.82
CA TRP A 157 -10.05 5.72 17.50
C TRP A 157 -10.77 5.58 16.15
N LYS A 158 -11.47 6.63 15.69
CA LYS A 158 -12.13 6.65 14.37
C LYS A 158 -11.09 6.67 13.25
N ILE A 159 -10.07 7.50 13.40
CA ILE A 159 -8.91 7.57 12.49
C ILE A 159 -8.18 6.22 12.52
N LEU A 160 -7.91 5.67 13.70
CA LEU A 160 -7.28 4.35 13.84
C LEU A 160 -8.08 3.22 13.18
N ALA A 161 -9.41 3.23 13.30
CA ALA A 161 -10.29 2.25 12.65
C ALA A 161 -10.24 2.37 11.11
N ALA A 162 -10.16 3.59 10.57
CA ALA A 162 -9.97 3.81 9.13
C ALA A 162 -8.57 3.35 8.67
N ILE A 163 -7.51 3.62 9.44
CA ILE A 163 -6.14 3.15 9.17
C ILE A 163 -6.07 1.62 9.18
N ILE A 164 -6.74 0.95 10.12
CA ILE A 164 -6.80 -0.52 10.17
C ILE A 164 -7.45 -1.10 8.89
N ILE A 165 -8.56 -0.51 8.44
CA ILE A 165 -9.22 -0.94 7.20
C ILE A 165 -8.35 -0.65 5.96
N TYR A 166 -7.68 0.49 5.91
CA TYR A 166 -6.72 0.81 4.86
C TYR A 166 -5.56 -0.19 4.80
N LEU A 167 -4.95 -0.53 5.94
CA LEU A 167 -3.88 -1.53 6.02
C LEU A 167 -4.37 -2.94 5.64
N ALA A 168 -5.58 -3.32 6.07
CA ALA A 168 -6.19 -4.59 5.68
C ALA A 168 -6.49 -4.66 4.17
N TRP A 169 -6.90 -3.53 3.57
CA TRP A 169 -7.06 -3.39 2.13
C TRP A 169 -5.72 -3.54 1.39
N VAL A 170 -4.68 -2.79 1.75
CA VAL A 170 -3.33 -2.90 1.14
C VAL A 170 -2.80 -4.32 1.20
N PHE A 171 -2.92 -4.99 2.36
CA PHE A 171 -2.52 -6.39 2.50
C PHE A 171 -3.33 -7.33 1.61
N SER A 172 -4.65 -7.10 1.49
CA SER A 172 -5.49 -7.93 0.63
C SER A 172 -5.23 -7.71 -0.87
N THR A 173 -4.85 -6.51 -1.31
CA THR A 173 -4.50 -6.24 -2.71
C THR A 173 -3.12 -6.79 -3.10
N ASP A 174 -2.13 -6.74 -2.21
CA ASP A 174 -0.84 -7.43 -2.39
C ASP A 174 -1.02 -8.96 -2.47
N TRP A 175 -1.86 -9.52 -1.59
CA TRP A 175 -2.23 -10.93 -1.65
C TRP A 175 -2.92 -11.26 -2.99
N MET A 176 -3.96 -10.53 -3.39
CA MET A 176 -4.64 -10.73 -4.68
C MET A 176 -3.69 -10.60 -5.89
N SER A 177 -2.72 -9.70 -5.85
CA SER A 177 -1.72 -9.51 -6.91
C SER A 177 -0.80 -10.74 -7.03
N THR A 178 -0.22 -11.16 -5.90
CA THR A 178 0.62 -12.37 -5.81
C THR A 178 -0.13 -13.61 -6.27
N ASP A 179 -1.41 -13.71 -5.91
CA ASP A 179 -2.29 -14.82 -6.20
C ASP A 179 -2.70 -14.89 -7.67
N CYS A 180 -3.01 -13.75 -8.30
CA CYS A 180 -3.23 -13.65 -9.74
C CYS A 180 -2.01 -14.12 -10.56
N ILE A 181 -0.80 -13.76 -10.12
CA ILE A 181 0.45 -14.19 -10.75
C ILE A 181 0.63 -15.71 -10.60
N ARG A 182 0.35 -16.26 -9.41
CA ARG A 182 0.58 -17.67 -9.10
C ARG A 182 -0.34 -18.63 -9.85
N TYR A 183 -1.61 -18.27 -10.02
CA TYR A 183 -2.63 -19.14 -10.62
C TYR A 183 -3.07 -18.68 -12.03
N GLY A 184 -2.44 -17.66 -12.60
CA GLY A 184 -2.73 -17.18 -13.95
C GLY A 184 -4.07 -16.44 -14.09
N PHE A 185 -4.67 -15.96 -13.00
CA PHE A 185 -5.91 -15.18 -13.06
C PHE A 185 -5.68 -13.83 -13.76
N ASN A 186 -6.76 -13.30 -14.35
CA ASN A 186 -6.78 -12.02 -15.06
C ASN A 186 -6.54 -10.80 -14.14
N GLY A 187 -5.32 -10.61 -13.65
CA GLY A 187 -4.93 -9.53 -12.74
C GLY A 187 -5.23 -8.13 -13.29
N LYS A 188 -5.11 -7.95 -14.61
CA LYS A 188 -5.51 -6.72 -15.34
C LYS A 188 -6.96 -6.29 -15.06
N LYS A 189 -7.87 -7.23 -14.76
CA LYS A 189 -9.28 -6.95 -14.42
C LYS A 189 -9.49 -6.84 -12.90
N TRP A 190 -8.91 -7.77 -12.13
CA TRP A 190 -9.19 -7.88 -10.70
C TRP A 190 -8.53 -6.79 -9.87
N ILE A 191 -7.28 -6.40 -10.18
CA ILE A 191 -6.55 -5.38 -9.42
C ILE A 191 -7.23 -4.00 -9.53
N PRO A 192 -7.56 -3.47 -10.73
CA PRO A 192 -8.27 -2.19 -10.84
C PRO A 192 -9.68 -2.23 -10.24
N THR A 193 -10.38 -3.37 -10.30
CA THR A 193 -11.72 -3.53 -9.70
C THR A 193 -11.65 -3.41 -8.17
N ALA A 194 -10.71 -4.10 -7.51
CA ALA A 194 -10.52 -4.01 -6.06
C ALA A 194 -10.01 -2.63 -5.61
N TYR A 195 -9.17 -1.99 -6.43
CA TYR A 195 -8.66 -0.64 -6.17
C TYR A 195 -9.78 0.41 -6.30
N GLY A 196 -10.53 0.40 -7.40
CA GLY A 196 -11.61 1.35 -7.67
C GLY A 196 -12.78 1.24 -6.70
N ALA A 197 -13.18 0.03 -6.31
CA ALA A 197 -14.23 -0.17 -5.31
C ALA A 197 -13.86 0.41 -3.94
N PHE A 198 -12.60 0.25 -3.52
CA PHE A 198 -12.12 0.84 -2.27
C PHE A 198 -12.00 2.37 -2.35
N TRP A 199 -11.50 2.91 -3.46
CA TRP A 199 -11.46 4.36 -3.67
C TRP A 199 -12.84 5.01 -3.70
N GLY A 200 -13.84 4.36 -4.32
CA GLY A 200 -15.24 4.78 -4.23
C GLY A 200 -15.75 4.80 -2.78
N GLY A 201 -15.42 3.76 -1.99
CA GLY A 201 -15.70 3.72 -0.55
C GLY A 201 -14.99 4.82 0.24
N MET A 202 -13.75 5.17 -0.12
CA MET A 202 -12.97 6.25 0.48
C MET A 202 -13.60 7.62 0.19
N ILE A 203 -14.01 7.89 -1.05
CA ILE A 203 -14.70 9.15 -1.41
C ILE A 203 -16.03 9.27 -0.64
N LEU A 204 -16.81 8.19 -0.55
CA LEU A 204 -18.03 8.16 0.28
C LEU A 204 -17.73 8.34 1.78
N PHE A 205 -16.58 7.87 2.27
CA PHE A 205 -16.18 8.05 3.66
C PHE A 205 -16.00 9.54 4.01
N TRP A 206 -15.37 10.31 3.12
CA TRP A 206 -15.18 11.76 3.30
C TRP A 206 -16.44 12.58 3.00
N ALA A 207 -17.29 12.15 2.06
CA ALA A 207 -18.51 12.85 1.69
C ALA A 207 -19.62 12.77 2.75
N ILE A 208 -19.65 11.71 3.58
CA ILE A 208 -20.71 11.46 4.57
C ILE A 208 -20.20 11.82 5.98
N PRO A 209 -20.70 12.90 6.62
CA PRO A 209 -20.23 13.34 7.95
C PRO A 209 -20.65 12.39 9.10
N PHE A 210 -21.51 11.40 8.84
CA PHE A 210 -21.95 10.42 9.83
C PHE A 210 -21.06 9.17 9.84
N PHE A 211 -20.01 9.21 10.66
CA PHE A 211 -18.91 8.23 10.72
C PHE A 211 -19.32 6.75 10.55
N TRP A 212 -20.37 6.27 11.24
CA TRP A 212 -20.73 4.84 11.17
C TRP A 212 -21.27 4.42 9.79
N VAL A 213 -21.96 5.31 9.07
CA VAL A 213 -22.45 5.04 7.71
C VAL A 213 -21.30 5.14 6.71
N SER A 214 -20.47 6.19 6.79
CA SER A 214 -19.26 6.33 5.97
C SER A 214 -18.31 5.14 6.16
N TYR A 215 -18.09 4.71 7.40
CA TYR A 215 -17.25 3.55 7.73
C TYR A 215 -17.82 2.23 7.19
N LEU A 216 -19.14 2.03 7.24
CA LEU A 216 -19.77 0.86 6.61
C LEU A 216 -19.61 0.84 5.09
N PHE A 217 -19.67 2.00 4.42
CA PHE A 217 -19.37 2.09 2.98
C PHE A 217 -17.90 1.80 2.66
N LEU A 218 -16.97 2.29 3.49
CA LEU A 218 -15.54 1.98 3.36
C LEU A 218 -15.26 0.47 3.52
N VAL A 219 -15.85 -0.16 4.55
CA VAL A 219 -15.76 -1.60 4.78
C VAL A 219 -16.42 -2.39 3.65
N ALA A 220 -17.58 -1.97 3.13
CA ALA A 220 -18.22 -2.62 2.00
C ALA A 220 -17.39 -2.53 0.71
N GLY A 221 -16.80 -1.36 0.42
CA GLY A 221 -15.91 -1.15 -0.73
C GLY A 221 -14.65 -2.02 -0.70
N TRP A 222 -14.21 -2.46 0.48
CA TRP A 222 -13.14 -3.46 0.65
C TRP A 222 -13.65 -4.90 0.60
N VAL A 223 -14.68 -5.24 1.38
CA VAL A 223 -15.13 -6.62 1.58
C VAL A 223 -15.83 -7.19 0.35
N VAL A 224 -16.59 -6.39 -0.41
CA VAL A 224 -17.32 -6.86 -1.60
C VAL A 224 -16.38 -7.38 -2.71
N PRO A 225 -15.38 -6.64 -3.21
CA PRO A 225 -14.47 -7.16 -4.24
C PRO A 225 -13.63 -8.32 -3.71
N LEU A 226 -13.19 -8.27 -2.44
CA LEU A 226 -12.42 -9.36 -1.81
C LEU A 226 -13.23 -10.65 -1.74
N ALA A 227 -14.49 -10.60 -1.28
CA ALA A 227 -15.35 -11.77 -1.20
C ALA A 227 -15.72 -12.33 -2.59
N MET A 228 -15.87 -11.46 -3.59
CA MET A 228 -16.13 -11.87 -4.98
C MET A 228 -14.91 -12.57 -5.59
N PHE A 229 -13.70 -12.05 -5.39
CA PHE A 229 -12.45 -12.66 -5.82
C PHE A 229 -12.24 -14.03 -5.15
N VAL A 230 -12.36 -14.09 -3.81
CA VAL A 230 -12.23 -15.33 -3.02
C VAL A 230 -13.23 -16.40 -3.47
N ARG A 231 -14.46 -16.01 -3.81
CA ARG A 231 -15.46 -16.95 -4.34
C ARG A 231 -15.00 -17.56 -5.66
N MET A 232 -14.57 -16.74 -6.64
CA MET A 232 -14.07 -17.23 -7.93
C MET A 232 -12.85 -18.14 -7.73
N HIS A 233 -11.84 -17.65 -7.03
CA HIS A 233 -10.61 -18.36 -6.69
C HIS A 233 -10.87 -19.76 -6.09
N ASN A 234 -11.81 -19.86 -5.13
CA ASN A 234 -12.13 -21.14 -4.49
C ASN A 234 -12.95 -22.10 -5.37
N GLN A 235 -13.51 -21.66 -6.51
CA GLN A 235 -14.18 -22.55 -7.47
C GLN A 235 -13.18 -23.28 -8.35
N ASP A 236 -12.03 -22.67 -8.63
CA ASP A 236 -11.00 -23.20 -9.52
C ASP A 236 -9.93 -24.03 -8.78
N LEU A 237 -9.89 -23.95 -7.43
CA LEU A 237 -8.91 -24.67 -6.60
C LEU A 237 -9.40 -25.96 -5.97
N SER A 238 -8.43 -26.87 -5.78
CA SER A 238 -8.59 -28.10 -5.01
C SER A 238 -9.00 -27.80 -3.56
N SER A 239 -9.75 -28.72 -2.93
CA SER A 239 -10.32 -28.49 -1.58
C SER A 239 -9.29 -28.21 -0.50
N GLY A 240 -8.01 -28.59 -0.70
CA GLY A 240 -6.91 -28.32 0.24
C GLY A 240 -6.32 -26.90 0.12
N GLU A 241 -6.58 -26.19 -0.98
CA GLU A 241 -5.98 -24.88 -1.28
C GLU A 241 -6.99 -23.72 -1.17
N GLN A 242 -8.27 -24.03 -0.95
CA GLN A 242 -9.32 -23.03 -0.79
C GLN A 242 -9.09 -22.13 0.44
N VAL A 243 -9.03 -20.83 0.20
CA VAL A 243 -8.81 -19.80 1.23
C VAL A 243 -10.12 -19.35 1.87
N LEU A 244 -10.05 -18.88 3.12
CA LEU A 244 -11.21 -18.38 3.89
C LEU A 244 -12.39 -19.37 4.02
N THR A 245 -12.18 -20.67 3.76
CA THR A 245 -13.14 -21.71 4.12
C THR A 245 -13.35 -21.75 5.65
N PRO A 246 -14.48 -22.26 6.16
CA PRO A 246 -14.69 -22.41 7.60
C PRO A 246 -13.60 -23.24 8.30
N GLU A 247 -12.99 -24.18 7.59
CA GLU A 247 -11.90 -25.03 8.07
C GLU A 247 -10.58 -24.25 8.13
N HIS A 248 -10.22 -23.52 7.06
CA HIS A 248 -9.05 -22.64 7.06
C HIS A 248 -9.17 -21.51 8.10
N LEU A 249 -10.34 -20.88 8.21
CA LEU A 249 -10.62 -19.85 9.23
C LEU A 249 -10.48 -20.41 10.65
N ARG A 250 -10.94 -21.63 10.92
CA ARG A 250 -10.71 -22.30 12.21
C ARG A 250 -9.23 -22.50 12.50
N PHE A 251 -8.46 -22.96 11.52
CA PHE A 251 -7.00 -23.12 11.66
C PHE A 251 -6.28 -21.80 11.91
N VAL A 252 -6.56 -20.76 11.11
CA VAL A 252 -5.99 -19.41 11.29
C VAL A 252 -6.39 -18.81 12.64
N PHE A 253 -7.65 -18.95 13.04
CA PHE A 253 -8.15 -18.45 14.33
C PHE A 253 -7.49 -19.16 15.52
N ALA A 254 -7.36 -20.49 15.47
CA ALA A 254 -6.68 -21.25 16.51
C ALA A 254 -5.17 -20.93 16.56
N ARG A 255 -4.52 -20.71 15.41
CA ARG A 255 -3.14 -20.21 15.34
C ARG A 255 -3.02 -18.81 15.95
N LEU A 256 -3.97 -17.91 15.68
CA LEU A 256 -4.01 -16.58 16.28
C LEU A 256 -4.20 -16.65 17.81
N MET A 257 -5.13 -17.48 18.28
CA MET A 257 -5.38 -17.74 19.70
C MET A 257 -4.17 -18.36 20.43
N SER A 258 -3.37 -19.18 19.74
CA SER A 258 -2.15 -19.76 20.31
C SER A 258 -1.09 -18.70 20.66
N TYR A 259 -1.01 -17.60 19.91
CA TYR A 259 -0.17 -16.44 20.26
C TYR A 259 -0.66 -15.69 21.51
N VAL A 260 -1.96 -15.77 21.81
CA VAL A 260 -2.56 -15.23 23.05
C VAL A 260 -2.37 -16.20 24.23
N GLY A 261 -1.65 -17.31 24.03
CA GLY A 261 -1.39 -18.34 25.05
C GLY A 261 -2.53 -19.36 25.22
N VAL A 262 -3.59 -19.28 24.41
CA VAL A 262 -4.68 -20.25 24.42
C VAL A 262 -4.26 -21.49 23.63
N LYS A 263 -3.88 -22.55 24.34
CA LYS A 263 -3.55 -23.85 23.74
C LYS A 263 -4.83 -24.52 23.22
N VAL A 264 -5.10 -24.37 21.93
CA VAL A 264 -6.15 -25.10 21.21
C VAL A 264 -5.49 -26.28 20.49
N ASP A 265 -5.86 -27.51 20.84
CA ASP A 265 -5.40 -28.70 20.13
C ASP A 265 -6.07 -28.79 18.75
N THR A 266 -5.41 -28.28 17.72
CA THR A 266 -5.90 -28.23 16.33
C THR A 266 -5.64 -29.51 15.54
N LYS A 267 -5.59 -30.67 16.20
CA LYS A 267 -5.57 -31.96 15.48
C LYS A 267 -6.96 -32.25 14.91
N VAL A 268 -7.28 -31.59 13.79
CA VAL A 268 -8.15 -32.18 12.79
C VAL A 268 -7.45 -33.46 12.38
N ARG A 269 -7.97 -34.58 12.90
CA ARG A 269 -7.47 -35.91 12.57
C ARG A 269 -7.59 -36.07 11.07
N ASP A 270 -6.47 -36.30 10.39
CA ASP A 270 -6.48 -36.40 8.93
C ASP A 270 -7.49 -37.48 8.54
N ARG A 271 -8.31 -37.25 7.49
CA ARG A 271 -9.38 -38.18 7.14
C ARG A 271 -8.81 -39.57 6.79
N HIS A 272 -7.55 -39.63 6.40
CA HIS A 272 -6.77 -40.85 6.13
C HIS A 272 -6.33 -41.61 7.41
N GLU A 273 -6.25 -40.95 8.57
CA GLU A 273 -6.03 -41.60 9.87
C GLU A 273 -7.32 -42.17 10.48
N VAL A 274 -8.49 -41.77 9.97
CA VAL A 274 -9.78 -42.36 10.32
C VAL A 274 -9.97 -43.60 9.44
N GLY A 275 -9.28 -44.69 9.80
CA GLY A 275 -9.36 -45.96 9.09
C GLY A 275 -10.80 -46.43 8.87
N PHE A 276 -11.02 -47.18 7.79
CA PHE A 276 -12.35 -47.63 7.36
C PHE A 276 -13.20 -48.13 8.54
N PRO A 277 -14.46 -47.64 8.69
CA PRO A 277 -15.32 -48.10 9.77
C PRO A 277 -15.57 -49.60 9.59
N VAL A 278 -15.01 -50.40 10.49
CA VAL A 278 -15.26 -51.84 10.54
C VAL A 278 -16.65 -52.04 11.13
N VAL A 279 -17.59 -52.53 10.32
CA VAL A 279 -19.00 -52.75 10.66
C VAL A 279 -19.24 -54.22 10.97
#